data_AF-A0A812U268-F1
#
_entry.id   AF-A0A812U268-F1
#
_cell.length_a   1.000
_cell.length_b   1.000
_cell.length_c   1.000
_cell.angle_alpha   90.00
_cell.angle_beta   90.00
_cell.angle_gamma   90.00
#
_symmetry.space_group_name_H-M   'P 1'
#
loop_
_entity.id
_entity.type
_entity.pdbx_description
1 polymer ?
#
loop_
_entity_poly.entity_id
_entity_poly.type
_entity_poly.pdbx_seq_one_letter_code
_entity_poly.pdbx_strand_id
1 'polypeptide(L)'
;MGSQRHPLCLTPTTNYYLLKDFLYRELCRESWSPLLMNHDFLHGLQLRYAVFYTELCVECISDWNLAPQEVLFSSGRKCSNMLFVASGEVFYSTSSSSTRRTAEQPIHGKDFHTVMPSDDLQLIDQTLGPGDWLCEQCLWTPWHYRGRAESLAGATMLCLSDDKLQKAASVHKEVATELVVYARLFVSALNAALSDGLSDLPIVLP
;
A
#
# COMPACT_ATOMS: atom_id res chain seq x y z
N MET A 1 48.34 32.62 -4.16
CA MET A 1 48.31 31.55 -5.18
C MET A 1 48.65 30.24 -4.50
N GLY A 2 47.87 29.18 -4.73
CA GLY A 2 48.25 27.80 -4.42
C GLY A 2 47.45 27.10 -3.31
N SER A 3 46.14 26.86 -3.52
CA SER A 3 45.39 25.89 -2.72
C SER A 3 45.66 24.49 -3.28
N GLN A 4 46.51 23.71 -2.62
CA GLN A 4 46.74 22.30 -2.96
C GLN A 4 45.54 21.44 -2.52
N ARG A 5 44.94 20.71 -3.47
CA ARG A 5 43.94 19.68 -3.19
C ARG A 5 44.66 18.37 -2.88
N HIS A 6 44.47 17.84 -1.67
CA HIS A 6 44.90 16.50 -1.33
C HIS A 6 44.01 15.45 -2.03
N PRO A 7 44.59 14.40 -2.64
CA PRO A 7 43.82 13.29 -3.19
C PRO A 7 43.30 12.41 -2.04
N LEU A 8 41.98 12.18 -2.01
CA LEU A 8 41.35 11.21 -1.11
C LEU A 8 41.81 9.81 -1.52
N CYS A 9 42.78 9.27 -0.79
CA CYS A 9 43.23 7.89 -0.95
C CYS A 9 42.21 6.99 -0.24
N LEU A 10 41.21 6.50 -0.99
CA LEU A 10 40.24 5.52 -0.49
C LEU A 10 40.96 4.17 -0.31
N THR A 11 40.87 3.59 0.88
CA THR A 11 41.52 2.31 1.19
C THR A 11 40.78 1.13 0.52
N PRO A 12 41.46 -0.01 0.28
CA PRO A 12 40.87 -1.16 -0.41
C PRO A 12 39.60 -1.73 0.26
N THR A 13 39.50 -1.62 1.59
CA THR A 13 38.32 -2.05 2.35
C THR A 13 37.12 -1.16 2.08
N THR A 14 37.29 0.17 2.00
CA THR A 14 36.20 1.10 1.67
C THR A 14 35.62 0.80 0.29
N ASN A 15 36.45 0.40 -0.67
CA ASN A 15 35.99 0.06 -2.03
C ASN A 15 35.11 -1.21 -2.07
N TYR A 16 35.41 -2.21 -1.23
CA TYR A 16 34.63 -3.45 -1.16
C TYR A 16 33.24 -3.25 -0.54
N TYR A 17 33.14 -2.47 0.54
CA TYR A 17 31.83 -2.15 1.15
C TYR A 17 30.97 -1.29 0.23
N LEU A 18 31.56 -0.27 -0.42
CA LEU A 18 30.83 0.56 -1.39
C LEU A 18 30.32 -0.24 -2.58
N LEU A 19 31.10 -1.20 -3.08
CA LEU A 19 30.67 -2.07 -4.16
C LEU A 19 29.50 -2.97 -3.74
N LYS A 20 29.54 -3.53 -2.52
CA LYS A 20 28.43 -4.32 -1.98
C LYS A 20 27.16 -3.50 -1.81
N ASP A 21 27.28 -2.31 -1.23
CA ASP A 21 26.14 -1.42 -1.00
C ASP A 21 25.54 -0.96 -2.33
N PHE A 22 26.37 -0.60 -3.31
CA PHE A 22 25.90 -0.24 -4.64
C PHE A 22 25.16 -1.39 -5.32
N LEU A 23 25.76 -2.58 -5.37
CA LEU A 23 25.14 -3.76 -6.00
C LEU A 23 23.83 -4.16 -5.31
N TYR A 24 23.77 -4.07 -3.98
CA TYR A 24 22.55 -4.33 -3.23
C TYR A 24 21.45 -3.33 -3.61
N ARG A 25 21.77 -2.03 -3.68
CA ARG A 25 20.82 -0.98 -4.06
C ARG A 25 20.26 -1.19 -5.47
N GLU A 26 21.14 -1.51 -6.42
CA GLU A 26 20.74 -1.80 -7.80
C GLU A 26 19.88 -3.06 -7.88
N LEU A 27 20.24 -4.13 -7.15
CA LEU A 27 19.47 -5.37 -7.10
C LEU A 27 18.07 -5.15 -6.53
N CYS A 28 17.96 -4.44 -5.41
CA CYS A 28 16.70 -4.06 -4.78
C CYS A 28 15.81 -3.29 -5.75
N ARG A 29 16.39 -2.27 -6.41
CA ARG A 29 15.66 -1.49 -7.42
C ARG A 29 15.18 -2.39 -8.55
N GLU A 30 16.05 -3.20 -9.13
CA GLU A 30 15.71 -4.07 -10.26
C GLU A 30 14.64 -5.10 -9.90
N SER A 31 14.71 -5.66 -8.69
CA SER A 31 13.80 -6.70 -8.23
C SER A 31 12.41 -6.16 -7.90
N TRP A 32 12.33 -4.98 -7.27
CA TRP A 32 11.06 -4.46 -6.75
C TRP A 32 10.35 -3.52 -7.72
N SER A 33 11.08 -2.82 -8.60
CA SER A 33 10.47 -1.85 -9.53
C SER A 33 9.33 -2.43 -10.37
N PRO A 34 9.44 -3.63 -10.97
CA PRO A 34 8.36 -4.15 -11.83
C PRO A 34 7.01 -4.29 -11.13
N LEU A 35 7.01 -4.50 -9.81
CA LEU A 35 5.80 -4.63 -9.01
C LEU A 35 5.27 -3.27 -8.57
N LEU A 36 6.16 -2.40 -8.08
CA LEU A 36 5.80 -1.06 -7.60
C LEU A 36 5.31 -0.15 -8.72
N MET A 37 5.83 -0.32 -9.94
CA MET A 37 5.46 0.47 -11.12
C MET A 37 4.02 0.25 -11.58
N ASN A 38 3.35 -0.81 -11.11
CA ASN A 38 1.91 -0.97 -11.35
C ASN A 38 1.08 0.09 -10.62
N HIS A 39 1.67 0.74 -9.60
CA HIS A 39 1.06 1.86 -8.92
C HIS A 39 1.47 3.18 -9.59
N ASP A 40 0.49 3.86 -10.20
CA ASP A 40 0.73 5.08 -11.01
C ASP A 40 1.56 6.14 -10.29
N PHE A 41 1.28 6.38 -9.01
CA PHE A 41 2.04 7.36 -8.23
C PHE A 41 3.50 6.95 -8.02
N LEU A 42 3.77 5.67 -7.73
CA LEU A 42 5.14 5.19 -7.50
C LEU A 42 5.93 5.15 -8.82
N HIS A 43 5.27 4.79 -9.93
CA HIS A 43 5.83 4.91 -11.26
C HIS A 43 6.21 6.37 -11.58
N GLY A 44 5.32 7.32 -11.28
CA GLY A 44 5.60 8.74 -11.43
C GLY A 44 6.77 9.23 -10.57
N LEU A 45 6.98 8.67 -9.38
CA LEU A 45 8.14 8.96 -8.53
C LEU A 45 9.44 8.42 -9.13
N GLN A 46 9.43 7.22 -9.70
CA GLN A 46 10.61 6.65 -10.37
C GLN A 46 11.10 7.55 -11.51
N LEU A 47 10.18 8.02 -12.35
CA LEU A 47 10.50 8.82 -13.53
C LEU A 47 11.10 10.19 -13.18
N ARG A 48 10.66 10.79 -12.07
CA ARG A 48 11.05 12.16 -11.68
C ARG A 48 12.15 12.21 -10.63
N TYR A 49 12.24 11.20 -9.77
CA TYR A 49 13.09 11.20 -8.58
C TYR A 49 13.85 9.87 -8.43
N ALA A 50 14.61 9.47 -9.44
CA ALA A 50 15.32 8.19 -9.46
C ALA A 50 16.21 7.92 -8.21
N VAL A 51 16.83 8.97 -7.66
CA VAL A 51 17.65 8.88 -6.44
C VAL A 51 16.78 8.48 -5.24
N PHE A 52 15.69 9.22 -5.00
CA PHE A 52 14.74 8.89 -3.95
C PHE A 52 14.11 7.53 -4.18
N TYR A 53 13.74 7.20 -5.41
CA TYR A 53 13.13 5.91 -5.72
C TYR A 53 14.04 4.72 -5.39
N THR A 54 15.35 4.87 -5.61
CA THR A 54 16.34 3.86 -5.20
C THR A 54 16.40 3.72 -3.68
N GLU A 55 16.30 4.84 -2.94
CA GLU A 55 16.21 4.85 -1.47
C GLU A 55 14.89 4.26 -0.96
N LEU A 56 13.76 4.57 -1.62
CA LEU A 56 12.44 4.02 -1.33
C LEU A 56 12.48 2.50 -1.41
N CYS A 57 13.02 1.97 -2.51
CA CYS A 57 13.25 0.55 -2.66
C CYS A 57 14.01 0.05 -1.42
N VAL A 58 15.24 0.50 -1.24
CA VAL A 58 16.21 -0.10 -0.31
C VAL A 58 15.82 0.04 1.16
N GLU A 59 15.31 1.21 1.55
CA GLU A 59 15.11 1.53 2.95
C GLU A 59 13.66 1.34 3.38
N CYS A 60 12.68 1.55 2.49
CA CYS A 60 11.26 1.58 2.86
C CYS A 60 10.53 0.25 2.62
N ILE A 61 11.11 -0.65 1.81
CA ILE A 61 10.49 -1.93 1.48
C ILE A 61 11.12 -3.06 2.28
N SER A 62 10.28 -4.00 2.71
CA SER A 62 10.69 -5.28 3.27
C SER A 62 9.83 -6.39 2.68
N ASP A 63 10.31 -7.63 2.68
CA ASP A 63 9.52 -8.78 2.28
C ASP A 63 8.83 -9.44 3.47
N TRP A 64 7.65 -10.02 3.23
CA TRP A 64 6.93 -10.88 4.18
C TRP A 64 6.48 -12.15 3.47
N ASN A 65 7.05 -13.28 3.87
CA ASN A 65 6.71 -14.60 3.35
C ASN A 65 5.58 -15.23 4.16
N LEU A 66 4.53 -15.67 3.48
CA LEU A 66 3.35 -16.33 4.03
C LEU A 66 3.41 -17.83 3.72
N ALA A 67 3.21 -18.64 4.74
CA ALA A 67 2.93 -20.05 4.59
C ALA A 67 1.52 -20.28 3.98
N PRO A 68 1.24 -21.45 3.38
CA PRO A 68 -0.10 -21.78 2.90
C PRO A 68 -1.14 -21.66 4.02
N GLN A 69 -2.29 -21.06 3.71
CA GLN A 69 -3.39 -20.81 4.65
C GLN A 69 -3.03 -19.86 5.81
N GLU A 70 -1.90 -19.16 5.73
CA GLU A 70 -1.53 -18.14 6.70
C GLU A 70 -2.34 -16.86 6.50
N VAL A 71 -2.85 -16.33 7.61
CA VAL A 71 -3.58 -15.06 7.64
C VAL A 71 -2.59 -13.91 7.67
N LEU A 72 -2.60 -13.10 6.62
CA LEU A 72 -1.79 -11.89 6.53
C LEU A 72 -2.29 -10.82 7.50
N PHE A 73 -3.60 -10.57 7.51
CA PHE A 73 -4.23 -9.71 8.52
C PHE A 73 -5.73 -10.00 8.68
N SER A 74 -6.32 -9.39 9.71
CA SER A 74 -7.75 -9.42 9.98
C SER A 74 -8.24 -8.03 10.34
N SER A 75 -9.54 -7.80 10.11
CA SER A 75 -10.21 -6.52 10.29
C SER A 75 -10.01 -5.95 11.71
N GLY A 76 -9.96 -4.62 11.79
CA GLY A 76 -9.90 -3.86 13.04
C GLY A 76 -8.50 -3.65 13.63
N ARG A 77 -7.46 -4.33 13.12
CA ARG A 77 -6.07 -4.06 13.54
C ARG A 77 -5.51 -2.84 12.82
N LYS A 78 -4.64 -2.06 13.49
CA LYS A 78 -3.94 -0.93 12.88
C LYS A 78 -3.13 -1.42 11.68
N CYS A 79 -3.26 -0.74 10.55
CA CYS A 79 -2.45 -0.93 9.37
C CYS A 79 -1.36 0.16 9.30
N SER A 80 -0.14 -0.25 8.97
CA SER A 80 1.03 0.64 8.82
C SER A 80 1.86 0.31 7.58
N ASN A 81 1.41 -0.64 6.76
CA ASN A 81 2.13 -1.03 5.55
C ASN A 81 1.15 -1.13 4.39
N MET A 82 1.50 -0.47 3.28
CA MET A 82 0.95 -0.81 1.98
C MET A 82 1.63 -2.10 1.51
N LEU A 83 0.85 -3.00 0.91
CA LEU A 83 1.31 -4.35 0.59
C LEU A 83 1.14 -4.61 -0.90
N PHE A 84 2.19 -5.14 -1.53
CA PHE A 84 2.17 -5.63 -2.91
C PHE A 84 2.36 -7.15 -2.90
N VAL A 85 1.62 -7.86 -3.73
CA VAL A 85 1.87 -9.29 -3.94
C VAL A 85 3.09 -9.42 -4.87
N ALA A 86 4.16 -10.04 -4.39
CA ALA A 86 5.37 -10.28 -5.17
C ALA A 86 5.31 -11.63 -5.92
N SER A 87 4.77 -12.65 -5.25
CA SER A 87 4.57 -13.99 -5.81
C SER A 87 3.47 -14.73 -5.06
N GLY A 88 2.82 -15.68 -5.73
CA GLY A 88 1.69 -16.42 -5.18
C GLY A 88 0.38 -15.64 -5.28
N GLU A 89 -0.59 -16.00 -4.45
CA GLU A 89 -1.93 -15.41 -4.45
C GLU A 89 -2.38 -15.12 -3.02
N VAL A 90 -3.08 -14.00 -2.85
CA VAL A 90 -3.72 -13.60 -1.60
C VAL A 90 -5.21 -13.47 -1.83
N PHE A 91 -6.00 -14.14 -1.00
CA PHE A 91 -7.45 -14.00 -0.99
C PHE A 91 -7.85 -12.93 0.03
N TYR A 92 -8.55 -11.91 -0.43
CA TYR A 92 -9.11 -10.84 0.38
C TYR A 92 -10.64 -10.97 0.45
N SER A 93 -11.20 -10.80 1.65
CA SER A 93 -12.64 -10.79 1.89
C SER A 93 -13.07 -9.68 2.85
N THR A 94 -14.20 -9.04 2.60
CA THR A 94 -14.83 -8.09 3.53
C THR A 94 -16.35 -8.07 3.38
N SER A 95 -17.08 -7.87 4.48
CA SER A 95 -18.53 -7.64 4.46
C SER A 95 -18.83 -6.15 4.36
N SER A 96 -19.50 -5.69 3.30
CA SER A 96 -20.11 -4.37 3.27
C SER A 96 -21.55 -4.47 3.76
N SER A 97 -21.89 -3.71 4.79
CA SER A 97 -23.29 -3.53 5.19
C SER A 97 -23.95 -2.62 4.18
N SER A 98 -24.73 -3.16 3.25
CA SER A 98 -25.50 -2.32 2.34
C SER A 98 -26.72 -1.75 3.09
N THR A 99 -26.61 -0.52 3.61
CA THR A 99 -27.76 0.14 4.23
C THR A 99 -28.74 0.52 3.12
N ARG A 100 -29.77 -0.30 2.87
CA ARG A 100 -30.92 0.14 2.05
C ARG A 100 -31.53 1.35 2.77
N ARG A 101 -31.31 2.56 2.23
CA ARG A 101 -32.20 3.68 2.50
C ARG A 101 -33.57 3.31 1.96
N THR A 102 -34.42 2.71 2.80
CA THR A 102 -35.86 2.72 2.59
C THR A 102 -36.29 4.17 2.62
N ALA A 103 -36.40 4.78 1.45
CA ALA A 103 -37.13 6.01 1.28
C ALA A 103 -38.51 5.82 1.91
N GLU A 104 -38.79 6.68 2.87
CA GLU A 104 -40.03 6.74 3.63
C GLU A 104 -41.23 6.77 2.68
N GLN A 105 -42.07 5.74 2.72
CA GLN A 105 -43.48 5.90 2.38
C GLN A 105 -44.33 5.46 3.57
N PRO A 106 -45.16 6.35 4.13
CA PRO A 106 -46.10 5.98 5.17
C PRO A 106 -47.30 5.28 4.51
N ILE A 107 -47.42 3.96 4.67
CA ILE A 107 -48.62 3.23 4.27
C ILE A 107 -49.29 2.66 5.51
N HIS A 108 -50.43 3.29 5.83
CA HIS A 108 -51.41 2.86 6.80
C HIS A 108 -52.12 1.60 6.30
N GLY A 109 -51.98 0.47 7.00
CA GLY A 109 -52.73 -0.75 6.68
C GLY A 109 -52.24 -1.95 7.46
N LYS A 110 -53.18 -2.64 8.12
CA LYS A 110 -52.96 -3.73 9.07
C LYS A 110 -52.46 -5.01 8.40
N ASP A 111 -51.69 -5.79 9.18
CA ASP A 111 -51.40 -7.23 9.11
C ASP A 111 -49.89 -7.54 9.12
N PHE A 112 -49.33 -7.65 10.33
CA PHE A 112 -47.91 -7.95 10.56
C PHE A 112 -47.67 -9.46 10.58
N HIS A 113 -47.34 -10.03 9.42
CA HIS A 113 -46.42 -11.16 9.36
C HIS A 113 -45.00 -10.59 9.46
N THR A 114 -44.27 -10.89 10.53
CA THR A 114 -42.86 -10.49 10.70
C THR A 114 -42.00 -11.22 9.68
N VAL A 115 -41.91 -10.68 8.46
CA VAL A 115 -40.88 -11.06 7.50
C VAL A 115 -39.59 -10.42 8.01
N MET A 116 -38.70 -11.23 8.58
CA MET A 116 -37.33 -10.83 8.86
C MET A 116 -36.70 -10.37 7.53
N PRO A 117 -36.23 -9.12 7.41
CA PRO A 117 -35.43 -8.74 6.26
C PRO A 117 -34.15 -9.58 6.35
N SER A 118 -33.93 -10.45 5.36
CA SER A 118 -32.60 -10.96 5.07
C SER A 118 -31.78 -9.74 4.66
N ASP A 119 -30.99 -9.20 5.59
CA ASP A 119 -29.95 -8.23 5.26
C ASP A 119 -28.95 -8.94 4.33
N ASP A 120 -29.13 -8.74 3.02
CA ASP A 120 -28.19 -9.19 2.00
C ASP A 120 -26.87 -8.41 2.17
N LEU A 121 -26.03 -8.88 3.08
CA LEU A 121 -24.65 -8.42 3.21
C LEU A 121 -23.94 -8.72 1.89
N GLN A 122 -23.51 -7.68 1.19
CA GLN A 122 -22.66 -7.87 0.02
C GLN A 122 -21.26 -8.22 0.52
N LEU A 123 -20.85 -9.46 0.28
CA LEU A 123 -19.48 -9.92 0.50
C LEU A 123 -18.65 -9.49 -0.72
N ILE A 124 -17.56 -8.77 -0.46
CA ILE A 124 -16.54 -8.47 -1.45
C ILE A 124 -15.44 -9.49 -1.25
N ASP A 125 -15.26 -10.35 -2.24
CA ASP A 125 -14.20 -11.36 -2.28
C ASP A 125 -13.35 -11.13 -3.53
N GLN A 126 -12.03 -11.05 -3.36
CA GLN A 126 -11.09 -10.82 -4.45
C GLN A 126 -9.80 -11.63 -4.25
N THR A 127 -9.35 -12.29 -5.32
CA THR A 127 -8.02 -12.89 -5.38
C THR A 127 -7.04 -11.89 -5.99
N LEU A 128 -5.94 -11.66 -5.31
CA LEU A 128 -4.87 -10.75 -5.70
C LEU A 128 -3.63 -11.57 -6.10
N GLY A 129 -3.06 -11.26 -7.25
CA GLY A 129 -1.88 -11.90 -7.82
C GLY A 129 -0.69 -10.95 -7.92
N PRO A 130 0.45 -11.41 -8.48
CA PRO A 130 1.67 -10.62 -8.54
C PRO A 130 1.47 -9.25 -9.20
N GLY A 131 1.87 -8.20 -8.49
CA GLY A 131 1.75 -6.81 -8.92
C GLY A 131 0.48 -6.10 -8.45
N ASP A 132 -0.51 -6.82 -7.92
CA ASP A 132 -1.65 -6.22 -7.22
C ASP A 132 -1.21 -5.69 -5.84
N TRP A 133 -1.94 -4.71 -5.32
CA TRP A 133 -1.66 -4.10 -4.04
C TRP A 133 -2.91 -3.85 -3.20
N LEU A 134 -2.68 -3.60 -1.92
CA LEU A 134 -3.70 -3.28 -0.94
C LEU A 134 -3.14 -2.37 0.16
N CYS A 135 -4.05 -1.79 0.93
CA CYS A 135 -3.78 -0.98 2.11
C CYS A 135 -3.01 0.32 1.86
N GLU A 136 -3.08 0.89 0.67
CA GLU A 136 -2.46 2.19 0.36
C GLU A 136 -2.94 3.31 1.29
N GLN A 137 -4.20 3.22 1.75
CA GLN A 137 -4.83 4.19 2.65
C GLN A 137 -3.98 4.49 3.89
N CYS A 138 -3.25 3.48 4.42
CA CYS A 138 -2.44 3.63 5.61
C CYS A 138 -1.23 4.57 5.43
N LEU A 139 -0.79 4.82 4.20
CA LEU A 139 0.30 5.76 3.92
C LEU A 139 -0.14 7.21 4.13
N TRP A 140 -1.44 7.49 4.00
CA TRP A 140 -1.97 8.85 3.89
C TRP A 140 -2.83 9.27 5.08
N THR A 141 -3.43 8.31 5.78
CA THR A 141 -4.32 8.56 6.92
C THR A 141 -4.28 7.39 7.90
N PRO A 142 -4.55 7.59 9.21
CA PRO A 142 -4.70 6.48 10.14
C PRO A 142 -5.70 5.46 9.63
N TRP A 143 -5.23 4.22 9.45
CA TRP A 143 -6.03 3.15 8.86
C TRP A 143 -6.02 1.91 9.74
N HIS A 144 -7.15 1.22 9.76
CA HIS A 144 -7.29 -0.11 10.32
C HIS A 144 -7.79 -1.01 9.21
N TYR A 145 -7.26 -2.23 9.14
CA TYR A 145 -7.71 -3.21 8.16
C TYR A 145 -9.23 -3.33 8.20
N ARG A 146 -9.86 -3.30 7.03
CA ARG A 146 -11.31 -3.36 6.88
C ARG A 146 -11.75 -4.80 6.64
N GLY A 147 -10.97 -5.57 5.90
CA GLY A 147 -11.23 -6.97 5.61
C GLY A 147 -10.25 -7.94 6.25
N ARG A 148 -10.22 -9.15 5.68
CA ARG A 148 -9.29 -10.22 6.01
C ARG A 148 -8.55 -10.62 4.75
N ALA A 149 -7.23 -10.76 4.86
CA ALA A 149 -6.38 -11.27 3.79
C ALA A 149 -5.63 -12.52 4.27
N GLU A 150 -5.58 -13.56 3.44
CA GLU A 150 -4.86 -14.79 3.71
C GLU A 150 -4.28 -15.41 2.43
N SER A 151 -3.19 -16.17 2.58
CA SER A 151 -2.61 -16.89 1.44
C SER A 151 -3.33 -18.24 1.24
N LEU A 152 -3.52 -18.65 -0.02
CA LEU A 152 -4.09 -19.98 -0.30
C LEU A 152 -3.00 -21.06 -0.35
N ALA A 153 -1.95 -20.82 -1.13
CA ALA A 153 -0.86 -21.76 -1.40
C ALA A 153 0.53 -21.25 -0.94
N GLY A 154 0.56 -20.19 -0.13
CA GLY A 154 1.76 -19.43 0.19
C GLY A 154 1.97 -18.25 -0.76
N ALA A 155 2.55 -17.17 -0.25
CA ALA A 155 2.78 -15.95 -1.01
C ALA A 155 3.96 -15.17 -0.43
N THR A 156 4.53 -14.27 -1.22
CA THR A 156 5.50 -13.28 -0.75
C THR A 156 4.93 -11.90 -0.99
N MET A 157 4.92 -11.08 0.05
CA MET A 157 4.47 -9.69 0.00
C MET A 157 5.68 -8.76 0.02
N LEU A 158 5.61 -7.64 -0.69
CA LEU A 158 6.44 -6.47 -0.42
C LEU A 158 5.65 -5.50 0.46
N CYS A 159 6.24 -5.07 1.56
CA CYS A 159 5.65 -4.17 2.53
C CYS A 159 6.35 -2.82 2.48
N LEU A 160 5.64 -1.80 2.01
CA LEU A 160 6.07 -0.40 2.06
C LEU A 160 5.52 0.24 3.34
N SER A 161 6.40 0.58 4.29
CA SER A 161 5.96 1.12 5.58
C SER A 161 5.75 2.63 5.57
N ASP A 162 4.70 3.07 6.27
CA ASP A 162 4.30 4.48 6.35
C ASP A 162 5.38 5.35 7.01
N ASP A 163 5.95 4.88 8.12
CA ASP A 163 6.95 5.60 8.90
C ASP A 163 8.28 5.75 8.14
N LYS A 164 8.74 4.71 7.46
CA LYS A 164 9.98 4.75 6.68
C LYS A 164 9.84 5.61 5.44
N LEU A 165 8.69 5.53 4.75
CA LEU A 165 8.40 6.40 3.60
C LEU A 165 8.44 7.87 4.02
N GLN A 166 7.75 8.23 5.10
CA GLN A 166 7.74 9.61 5.61
C GLN A 166 9.15 10.07 6.00
N LYS A 167 9.92 9.22 6.68
CA LYS A 167 11.29 9.53 7.09
C LYS A 167 12.19 9.76 5.87
N ALA A 168 12.17 8.86 4.88
CA ALA A 168 12.96 9.01 3.66
C ALA A 168 12.55 10.28 2.89
N ALA A 169 11.25 10.49 2.68
CA ALA A 169 10.74 11.65 1.95
C ALA A 169 11.09 12.97 2.64
N SER A 170 11.20 13.01 3.98
CA SER A 170 11.53 14.24 4.72
C SER A 170 12.89 14.86 4.34
N VAL A 171 13.79 14.06 3.77
CA VAL A 171 15.12 14.51 3.32
C VAL A 171 15.06 15.12 1.90
N HIS A 172 14.01 14.82 1.13
CA HIS A 172 13.83 15.23 -0.27
C HIS A 172 12.61 16.15 -0.41
N LYS A 173 12.81 17.47 -0.40
CA LYS A 173 11.72 18.47 -0.29
C LYS A 173 10.71 18.38 -1.43
N GLU A 174 11.17 18.19 -2.66
CA GLU A 174 10.33 18.07 -3.86
C GLU A 174 9.44 16.84 -3.77
N VAL A 175 10.02 15.70 -3.38
CA VAL A 175 9.31 14.45 -3.14
C VAL A 175 8.27 14.60 -2.03
N ALA A 176 8.65 15.16 -0.88
CA ALA A 176 7.72 15.41 0.23
C ALA A 176 6.53 16.28 -0.21
N THR A 177 6.77 17.30 -1.03
CA THR A 177 5.70 18.14 -1.58
C THR A 177 4.75 17.34 -2.44
N GLU A 178 5.26 16.47 -3.31
CA GLU A 178 4.43 15.62 -4.14
C GLU A 178 3.63 14.58 -3.35
N LEU A 179 4.24 13.95 -2.34
CA LEU A 179 3.52 13.05 -1.44
C LEU A 179 2.35 13.77 -0.76
N VAL A 180 2.55 15.00 -0.29
CA VAL A 180 1.48 15.79 0.33
C VAL A 180 0.37 16.13 -0.68
N VAL A 181 0.72 16.49 -1.90
CA VAL A 181 -0.27 16.76 -2.96
C VAL A 181 -1.08 15.50 -3.25
N TYR A 182 -0.40 14.38 -3.46
CA TYR A 182 -1.04 13.09 -3.73
C TYR A 182 -1.92 12.63 -2.57
N ALA A 183 -1.40 12.67 -1.34
CA ALA A 183 -2.15 12.30 -0.13
C ALA A 183 -3.44 13.12 0.02
N ARG A 184 -3.41 14.43 -0.29
CA ARG A 184 -4.62 15.27 -0.26
C ARG A 184 -5.66 14.84 -1.28
N LEU A 185 -5.22 14.54 -2.51
CA LEU A 185 -6.12 14.05 -3.56
C LEU A 185 -6.71 12.69 -3.17
N PHE A 186 -5.87 11.78 -2.68
CA PHE A 186 -6.26 10.45 -2.23
C PHE A 186 -7.28 10.53 -1.08
N VAL A 187 -6.99 11.30 -0.03
CA VAL A 187 -7.91 11.45 1.12
C VAL A 187 -9.21 12.15 0.70
N SER A 188 -9.15 13.10 -0.25
CA SER A 188 -10.36 13.71 -0.80
C SER A 188 -11.22 12.68 -1.53
N ALA A 189 -10.62 11.80 -2.34
CA ALA A 189 -11.34 10.70 -3.01
C ALA A 189 -11.89 9.70 -2.00
N LEU A 190 -11.10 9.35 -0.98
CA LEU A 190 -11.49 8.44 0.10
C LEU A 190 -12.71 8.97 0.88
N ASN A 191 -12.73 10.27 1.20
CA ASN A 191 -13.86 10.91 1.90
C ASN A 191 -15.11 11.07 1.02
N ALA A 192 -14.95 11.06 -0.31
CA ALA A 192 -16.07 11.09 -1.24
C ALA A 192 -16.71 9.70 -1.45
N ALA A 193 -16.00 8.62 -1.12
CA ALA A 193 -16.55 7.28 -1.13
C ALA A 193 -17.60 7.11 -0.02
N LEU A 194 -18.67 6.34 -0.29
CA LEU A 194 -19.66 5.99 0.72
C LEU A 194 -18.98 5.20 1.85
N SER A 195 -19.42 5.40 3.11
CA SER A 195 -18.84 4.74 4.29
C SER A 195 -18.80 3.20 4.17
N ASP A 196 -19.82 2.65 3.50
CA ASP A 196 -20.01 1.21 3.29
C ASP A 196 -19.10 0.66 2.17
N GLY A 197 -18.45 1.53 1.39
CA GLY A 197 -17.53 1.19 0.30
C GLY A 197 -16.04 1.25 0.67
N LEU A 198 -15.70 1.60 1.90
CA LEU A 198 -14.30 1.68 2.34
C LEU A 198 -13.71 0.28 2.57
N SER A 199 -12.76 -0.10 1.73
CA SER A 199 -12.04 -1.37 1.79
C SER A 199 -10.52 -1.16 1.79
N ASP A 200 -9.76 -2.24 1.98
CA ASP A 200 -8.30 -2.24 1.86
C ASP A 200 -7.82 -2.30 0.39
N LEU A 201 -8.74 -2.39 -0.58
CA LEU A 201 -8.41 -2.52 -1.99
C LEU A 201 -8.09 -1.14 -2.63
N PRO A 202 -7.47 -1.12 -3.82
CA PRO A 202 -7.18 0.11 -4.54
C PRO A 202 -8.45 0.92 -4.82
N ILE A 203 -8.36 2.24 -4.69
CA ILE A 203 -9.43 3.16 -5.09
C ILE A 203 -9.07 3.80 -6.43
N VAL A 204 -10.07 4.01 -7.29
CA VAL A 204 -9.87 4.75 -8.54
C VAL A 204 -9.85 6.23 -8.20
N LEU A 205 -8.70 6.87 -8.40
CA LEU A 205 -8.60 8.33 -8.30
C LEU A 205 -9.23 8.97 -9.56
N PRO A 206 -9.94 10.10 -9.40
CA PRO A 206 -10.57 10.82 -10.50
C PRO A 206 -9.57 11.49 -11.45
#